data_AF-J4KSF7-F1
#
_entry.id   AF-J4KSF7-F1
#
_cell.length_a   1.000
_cell.length_b   1.000
_cell.length_c   1.000
_cell.angle_alpha   90.00
_cell.angle_beta   90.00
_cell.angle_gamma   90.00
#
_symmetry.space_group_name_H-M   'P 1'
#
loop_
_entity.id
_entity.type
_entity.pdbx_description
1 polymer ?
#
loop_
_entity_poly.entity_id
_entity_poly.type
_entity_poly.pdbx_seq_one_letter_code
_entity_poly.pdbx_strand_id
1 'polypeptide(L)'
;MRFILATFLLSFNLSGEELKLNTSEVCNAVITKRLQSNQDAFQQAIDKINQCKKNDIISVTSFLELDTSKVYLSEILQSYCNFDKEIVTLINSDTSQLMCVRIETARKKVNFIN
;
A
#
# COMPACT_ATOMS: atom_id res chain seq x y z
N MET A 1 -49.78 -37.43 28.12
CA MET A 1 -49.87 -36.04 27.65
C MET A 1 -48.48 -35.56 27.26
N ARG A 2 -48.38 -34.95 26.08
CA ARG A 2 -47.20 -34.31 25.49
C ARG A 2 -46.86 -33.03 26.24
N PHE A 3 -45.58 -32.67 26.34
CA PHE A 3 -45.00 -31.30 26.26
C PHE A 3 -43.46 -31.49 26.16
N ILE A 4 -42.88 -31.68 24.97
CA ILE A 4 -42.31 -30.66 24.06
C ILE A 4 -41.37 -29.70 24.82
N LEU A 5 -40.06 -29.98 24.86
CA LEU A 5 -39.01 -29.50 23.94
C LEU A 5 -38.59 -28.04 24.19
N ALA A 6 -37.39 -27.84 24.76
CA ALA A 6 -36.57 -26.66 24.53
C ALA A 6 -35.11 -26.92 24.96
N THR A 7 -34.39 -27.71 24.18
CA THR A 7 -32.92 -27.63 24.14
C THR A 7 -32.56 -26.25 23.58
N PHE A 8 -32.25 -25.31 24.47
CA PHE A 8 -31.77 -23.98 24.11
C PHE A 8 -30.31 -24.11 23.66
N LEU A 9 -30.13 -24.48 22.38
CA LEU A 9 -28.87 -24.36 21.68
C LEU A 9 -28.54 -22.87 21.53
N LEU A 10 -27.81 -22.31 22.49
CA LEU A 10 -27.09 -21.06 22.31
C LEU A 10 -25.86 -21.33 21.43
N SER A 11 -26.11 -21.58 20.15
CA SER A 11 -25.10 -21.35 19.12
C SER A 11 -25.00 -19.84 18.93
N PHE A 12 -24.20 -19.19 19.79
CA PHE A 12 -23.72 -17.85 19.52
C PHE A 12 -22.89 -17.90 18.24
N ASN A 13 -23.43 -17.30 17.19
CA ASN A 13 -22.68 -16.98 15.98
C ASN A 13 -21.60 -15.98 16.38
N LEU A 14 -20.40 -16.46 16.65
CA LEU A 14 -19.21 -15.63 16.61
C LEU A 14 -18.98 -15.31 15.12
N SER A 15 -19.67 -14.30 14.61
CA SER A 15 -19.31 -13.71 13.32
C SER A 15 -17.98 -13.01 13.53
N GLY A 16 -16.89 -13.76 13.38
CA GLY A 16 -15.59 -13.17 13.09
C GLY A 16 -15.79 -12.33 11.84
N GLU A 17 -15.63 -11.02 11.96
CA GLU A 17 -15.48 -10.15 10.82
C GLU A 17 -14.18 -10.56 10.14
N GLU A 18 -14.27 -11.51 9.22
CA GLU A 18 -13.20 -11.78 8.28
C GLU A 18 -12.95 -10.47 7.54
N LEU A 19 -11.86 -9.80 7.90
CA LEU A 19 -11.29 -8.72 7.12
C LEU A 19 -10.92 -9.32 5.76
N LYS A 20 -11.90 -9.38 4.85
CA LYS A 20 -11.68 -9.67 3.43
C LYS A 20 -10.77 -8.57 2.91
N LEU A 21 -9.46 -8.83 2.99
CA LEU A 21 -8.47 -8.08 2.25
C LEU A 21 -8.76 -8.35 0.77
N ASN A 22 -9.66 -7.57 0.19
CA ASN A 22 -9.92 -7.60 -1.24
C ASN A 22 -8.62 -7.14 -1.90
N THR A 23 -7.81 -8.09 -2.36
CA THR A 23 -6.60 -7.85 -3.16
C THR A 23 -6.90 -7.11 -4.48
N SER A 24 -8.17 -6.85 -4.77
CA SER A 24 -8.69 -6.03 -5.87
C SER A 24 -8.38 -4.53 -5.77
N GLU A 25 -7.79 -4.07 -4.65
CA GLU A 25 -7.46 -2.64 -4.42
C GLU A 25 -5.94 -2.38 -4.31
N VAL A 26 -5.09 -3.33 -4.72
CA VAL A 26 -3.62 -3.17 -4.70
C VAL A 26 -3.12 -2.59 -6.00
N CYS A 27 -2.54 -1.39 -5.93
CA CYS A 27 -1.93 -0.67 -7.03
C CYS A 27 -0.41 -0.84 -6.99
N ASN A 28 0.11 -1.67 -7.89
CA ASN A 28 1.53 -2.01 -7.93
C ASN A 28 2.33 -1.05 -8.83
N ALA A 29 3.44 -0.54 -8.30
CA ALA A 29 4.44 0.23 -9.03
C ALA A 29 5.84 -0.37 -8.84
N VAL A 30 6.67 -0.28 -9.88
CA VAL A 30 8.03 -0.83 -9.85
C VAL A 30 9.02 0.25 -10.27
N ILE A 31 10.10 0.39 -9.49
CA ILE A 31 11.21 1.29 -9.80
C ILE A 31 12.43 0.43 -10.15
N THR A 32 12.90 0.51 -11.38
CA THR A 32 14.04 -0.29 -11.84
C THR A 32 14.91 0.50 -12.81
N LYS A 33 16.24 0.24 -12.77
CA LYS A 33 17.19 0.79 -13.75
C LYS A 33 16.93 0.25 -15.16
N ARG A 34 16.22 -0.88 -15.31
CA ARG A 34 15.95 -1.48 -16.61
C ARG A 34 14.93 -0.64 -17.37
N LEU A 35 15.42 0.14 -18.32
CA LEU A 35 14.64 0.97 -19.23
C LEU A 35 13.69 0.09 -20.06
N GLN A 36 12.43 -0.01 -19.64
CA GLN A 36 11.33 -0.45 -20.52
C GLN A 36 10.78 0.71 -21.36
N SER A 37 11.19 1.96 -21.05
CA SER A 37 10.84 3.19 -21.75
C SER A 37 11.95 4.23 -21.60
N ASN A 38 11.86 5.34 -22.35
CA ASN A 38 12.78 6.48 -22.26
C ASN A 38 12.48 7.42 -21.07
N GLN A 39 11.47 7.10 -20.26
CA GLN A 39 11.04 7.91 -19.13
C GLN A 39 11.81 7.51 -17.87
N ASP A 40 12.10 8.48 -17.00
CA ASP A 40 12.70 8.22 -15.69
C ASP A 40 11.91 7.18 -14.89
N ALA A 41 12.60 6.23 -14.27
CA ALA A 41 11.99 5.10 -13.58
C ALA A 41 11.16 5.51 -12.35
N PHE A 42 11.56 6.58 -11.67
CA PHE A 42 10.79 7.13 -10.56
C PHE A 42 9.53 7.80 -11.07
N GLN A 43 9.62 8.60 -12.15
CA GLN A 43 8.44 9.23 -12.73
C GLN A 43 7.41 8.20 -13.23
N GLN A 44 7.86 7.08 -13.80
CA GLN A 44 6.95 5.99 -14.20
C GLN A 44 6.18 5.42 -13.00
N ALA A 45 6.84 5.24 -11.85
CA ALA A 45 6.18 4.78 -10.63
C ALA A 45 5.17 5.81 -10.12
N ILE A 46 5.50 7.10 -10.15
CA ILE A 46 4.60 8.20 -9.77
C ILE A 46 3.36 8.23 -10.68
N ASP A 47 3.53 8.10 -11.99
CA ASP A 47 2.40 8.10 -12.93
C ASP A 47 1.47 6.90 -12.67
N LYS A 48 2.05 5.74 -12.34
CA LYS A 48 1.26 4.56 -11.95
C LYS A 48 0.52 4.78 -10.64
N ILE A 49 1.19 5.35 -9.64
CA ILE A 49 0.58 5.70 -8.35
C ILE A 49 -0.56 6.69 -8.55
N ASN A 50 -0.43 7.67 -9.43
CA ASN A 50 -1.46 8.68 -9.68
C ASN A 50 -2.74 8.08 -10.29
N GLN A 51 -2.66 6.95 -11.01
CA GLN A 51 -3.80 6.23 -11.58
C GLN A 51 -4.60 5.41 -10.55
N CYS A 52 -4.07 5.16 -9.36
CA CYS A 52 -4.80 4.44 -8.31
C CYS A 52 -6.01 5.27 -7.80
N LYS A 53 -6.89 4.64 -7.03
CA LYS A 53 -8.02 5.33 -6.38
C LYS A 53 -7.67 5.71 -4.93
N LYS A 54 -8.51 6.57 -4.35
CA LYS A 54 -8.45 6.88 -2.91
C LYS A 54 -8.65 5.60 -2.10
N ASN A 55 -7.86 5.42 -1.04
CA ASN A 55 -7.84 4.26 -0.16
C ASN A 55 -7.31 2.95 -0.80
N ASP A 56 -6.91 2.96 -2.08
CA ASP A 56 -6.18 1.82 -2.64
C ASP A 56 -4.88 1.61 -1.86
N ILE A 57 -4.45 0.36 -1.77
CA ILE A 57 -3.15 0.00 -1.25
C ILE A 57 -2.14 0.23 -2.36
N ILE A 58 -1.22 1.17 -2.20
CA ILE A 58 -0.07 1.26 -3.12
C ILE A 58 1.01 0.29 -2.64
N SER A 59 1.60 -0.44 -3.59
CA SER A 59 2.71 -1.37 -3.35
C SER A 59 3.83 -1.03 -4.34
N VAL A 60 4.94 -0.53 -3.81
CA VAL A 60 6.07 -0.05 -4.59
C VAL A 60 7.27 -0.94 -4.33
N THR A 61 7.79 -1.57 -5.40
CA THR A 61 9.03 -2.35 -5.32
C THR A 61 10.16 -1.64 -6.07
N SER A 62 11.28 -1.41 -5.40
CA SER A 62 12.49 -0.81 -5.95
C SER A 62 13.61 -1.84 -6.07
N PHE A 63 14.18 -1.93 -7.28
CA PHE A 63 15.39 -2.70 -7.60
C PHE A 63 16.61 -1.80 -7.77
N LEU A 64 16.55 -0.58 -7.22
CA LEU A 64 17.68 0.36 -7.21
C LEU A 64 18.61 0.09 -6.02
N GLU A 65 19.79 0.69 -6.06
CA GLU A 65 20.72 0.74 -4.94
C GLU A 65 20.04 1.27 -3.66
N LEU A 66 20.53 0.79 -2.51
CA LEU A 66 19.94 1.05 -1.20
C LEU A 66 19.63 2.54 -0.95
N ASP A 67 20.60 3.42 -1.21
CA ASP A 67 20.47 4.84 -0.90
C ASP A 67 19.48 5.54 -1.84
N THR A 68 19.49 5.19 -3.13
CA THR A 68 18.50 5.69 -4.09
C THR A 68 17.10 5.19 -3.76
N SER A 69 16.97 3.90 -3.41
CA SER A 69 15.70 3.29 -2.98
C SER A 69 15.14 4.00 -1.75
N LYS A 70 15.98 4.31 -0.74
CA LYS A 70 15.56 5.06 0.45
C LYS A 70 15.00 6.43 0.10
N VAL A 71 15.68 7.19 -0.75
CA VAL A 71 15.23 8.53 -1.15
C VAL A 71 13.87 8.47 -1.84
N TYR A 72 13.72 7.60 -2.86
CA TYR A 72 12.48 7.51 -3.62
C TYR A 72 11.31 6.96 -2.82
N LEU A 73 11.53 5.90 -2.03
CA LEU A 73 10.47 5.35 -1.18
C LEU A 73 10.08 6.35 -0.08
N SER A 74 11.01 7.14 0.45
CA SER A 74 10.70 8.20 1.41
C SER A 74 9.86 9.31 0.76
N GLU A 75 10.16 9.70 -0.48
CA GLU A 75 9.36 10.70 -1.20
C GLU A 75 7.93 10.21 -1.46
N ILE A 76 7.76 8.94 -1.84
CA ILE A 76 6.44 8.32 -2.02
C ILE A 76 5.69 8.23 -0.69
N LEU A 77 6.37 7.77 0.36
CA LEU A 77 5.84 7.68 1.70
C LEU A 77 5.27 9.03 2.17
N GLN A 78 6.07 10.09 2.03
CA GLN A 78 5.70 11.45 2.42
C GLN A 78 4.57 12.02 1.56
N SER A 79 4.53 11.69 0.27
CA SER A 79 3.59 12.31 -0.66
C SER A 79 2.25 11.59 -0.75
N TYR A 80 2.23 10.25 -0.62
CA TYR A 80 1.06 9.44 -0.99
C TYR A 80 0.49 8.58 0.14
N CYS A 81 1.25 8.28 1.20
CA CYS A 81 0.77 7.38 2.24
C CYS A 81 -0.07 8.08 3.31
N ASN A 82 -1.14 7.41 3.75
CA ASN A 82 -1.88 7.77 4.94
C ASN A 82 -1.13 7.30 6.19
N PHE A 83 -0.68 8.24 7.02
CA PHE A 83 0.09 7.94 8.23
C PHE A 83 -0.78 7.43 9.39
N ASP A 84 -2.10 7.57 9.30
CA ASP A 84 -3.04 7.01 10.28
C ASP A 84 -3.34 5.53 10.02
N LYS A 85 -2.74 4.96 8.96
CA LYS A 85 -2.88 3.55 8.56
C LYS A 85 -1.52 2.85 8.67
N GLU A 86 -1.56 1.54 8.73
CA GLU A 86 -0.34 0.73 8.76
C GLU A 86 0.47 0.93 7.48
N ILE A 87 1.79 1.00 7.67
CA ILE A 87 2.77 1.18 6.60
C ILE A 87 3.81 0.09 6.76
N VAL A 88 4.01 -0.68 5.70
CA VAL A 88 5.01 -1.75 5.65
C VAL A 88 6.15 -1.27 4.78
N THR A 89 7.37 -1.24 5.33
CA THR A 89 8.58 -0.95 4.56
C THR A 89 9.62 -2.04 4.78
N LEU A 90 10.28 -2.44 3.70
CA LEU A 90 11.43 -3.33 3.74
C LEU A 90 12.54 -2.66 2.93
N ILE A 91 13.64 -2.31 3.58
CA ILE A 91 14.75 -1.59 2.94
C ILE A 91 15.99 -2.46 3.05
N ASN A 92 16.50 -2.95 1.92
CA ASN A 92 17.73 -3.75 1.85
C ASN A 92 18.45 -3.53 0.51
N SER A 93 19.63 -4.14 0.35
CA SER A 93 20.52 -3.93 -0.80
C SER A 93 19.99 -4.46 -2.13
N ASP A 94 19.09 -5.45 -2.08
CA ASP A 94 18.73 -6.23 -3.26
C ASP A 94 17.34 -5.82 -3.79
N THR A 95 16.37 -5.70 -2.88
CA THR A 95 14.99 -5.28 -3.19
C THR A 95 14.39 -4.50 -2.02
N SER A 96 14.06 -3.23 -2.27
CA SER A 96 13.36 -2.40 -1.29
C SER A 96 11.87 -2.31 -1.62
N GLN A 97 10.99 -2.34 -0.62
CA GLN A 97 9.54 -2.35 -0.80
C GLN A 97 8.86 -1.37 0.15
N LEU A 98 7.77 -0.75 -0.32
CA LEU A 98 6.87 0.11 0.45
C LEU A 98 5.43 -0.28 0.13
N MET A 99 4.63 -0.53 1.14
CA MET A 99 3.20 -0.74 1.02
C MET A 99 2.45 0.16 2.00
N CYS A 100 1.45 0.90 1.53
CA CYS A 100 0.64 1.78 2.35
C CYS A 100 -0.71 2.12 1.71
N VAL A 101 -1.64 2.64 2.50
CA VAL A 101 -2.92 3.14 1.99
C VAL A 101 -2.72 4.52 1.36
N ARG A 102 -3.19 4.70 0.13
CA ARG A 102 -3.09 5.96 -0.61
C ARG A 102 -4.05 7.03 -0.07
N ILE A 103 -3.54 8.24 0.11
CA ILE A 103 -4.35 9.45 0.36
C ILE A 103 -4.99 9.97 -0.93
N GLU A 104 -6.07 10.73 -0.79
CA GLU A 104 -6.85 11.26 -1.91
C GLU A 104 -6.03 12.14 -2.86
N THR A 105 -5.23 13.05 -2.32
CA THR A 105 -4.40 13.98 -3.09
C THR A 105 -2.99 13.96 -2.56
N ALA A 106 -2.00 13.83 -3.44
CA ALA A 106 -0.60 13.84 -3.07
C ALA A 106 -0.26 15.12 -2.29
N ARG A 107 0.49 14.99 -1.19
CA ARG A 107 0.98 16.15 -0.45
C ARG A 107 1.91 16.96 -1.35
N LYS A 108 1.82 18.28 -1.29
CA LYS A 108 2.75 19.15 -2.02
C LYS A 108 4.17 18.87 -1.52
N LYS A 109 5.10 18.65 -2.46
CA LYS A 109 6.52 18.55 -2.14
C LYS A 109 6.94 19.84 -1.43
N VAL A 110 7.39 19.71 -0.18
CA VAL A 110 7.97 20.84 0.54
C VAL A 110 9.37 21.01 -0.01
N ASN A 111 9.56 22.00 -0.88
CA ASN A 111 10.89 22.40 -1.31
C ASN A 111 11.54 23.11 -0.11
N PHE A 112 12.49 22.44 0.53
CA PHE A 112 13.39 23.12 1.46
C PHE A 112 14.22 24.10 0.62
N ILE A 113 13.90 25.40 0.75
CA ILE A 113 14.73 26.46 0.20
C ILE A 113 16.00 26.45 1.05
N ASN A 114 17.09 25.96 0.47
CA ASN A 114 18.44 26.13 1.02
C ASN A 114 18.88 27.58 0.83
#